data_AF-A0A9P6R3E4-F1
#
_entry.id   AF-A0A9P6R3E4-F1
#
_cell.length_a   1.000
_cell.length_b   1.000
_cell.length_c   1.000
_cell.angle_alpha   90.00
_cell.angle_beta   90.00
_cell.angle_gamma   90.00
#
_symmetry.space_group_name_H-M   'P 1'
#
loop_
_entity.id
_entity.type
_entity.pdbx_description
1 polymer ?
#
loop_
_entity_poly.entity_id
_entity_poly.type
_entity_poly.pdbx_seq_one_letter_code
_entity_poly.pdbx_strand_id
1 'polypeptide(L)'
;MSPLTNLQTLASSLGQTLVESLPSWQPSIRPFLAQRPRMPTVGVTGVSCAVQVTANYAHRYSMVVVNTKGTTWRGSLLDTVTSKSTVVGEWTLPQGAGKLINGGTNAVDYYPWNNNENVVCNTLPFTEVSFYGPTSTTKGATGGSWRIPRPVGACVNQVQLNATFKATSYNIKIGFK
;
A
#
# COMPACT_ATOMS: atom_id res chain seq x y z
N MET A 1 -4.22 -0.02 16.77
CA MET A 1 -4.28 -0.36 15.33
C MET A 1 -3.88 0.87 14.55
N SER A 2 -3.11 0.69 13.47
CA SER A 2 -2.47 1.75 12.67
C SER A 2 -3.20 1.91 11.33
N PRO A 3 -3.37 3.12 10.78
CA PRO A 3 -3.76 3.27 9.37
C PRO A 3 -2.75 2.57 8.45
N LEU A 4 -3.26 1.91 7.42
CA LEU A 4 -2.51 1.27 6.34
C LEU A 4 -2.56 2.14 5.09
N THR A 5 -1.51 2.09 4.28
CA THR A 5 -1.42 2.82 3.02
C THR A 5 -0.92 1.87 1.95
N ASN A 6 -1.60 1.85 0.81
CA ASN A 6 -1.33 0.94 -0.30
C ASN A 6 -1.06 1.73 -1.58
N LEU A 7 -0.09 1.27 -2.35
CA LEU A 7 0.18 1.80 -3.70
C LEU A 7 -0.19 0.72 -4.72
N GLN A 8 -1.17 0.99 -5.56
CA GLN A 8 -1.60 0.09 -6.64
C GLN A 8 -1.25 0.70 -7.99
N THR A 9 -0.37 0.05 -8.73
CA THR A 9 -0.08 0.51 -10.08
C THR A 9 -1.02 -0.17 -11.06
N LEU A 10 -1.76 0.62 -11.84
CA LEU A 10 -2.57 0.09 -12.93
C LEU A 10 -1.76 0.24 -14.21
N ALA A 11 -1.37 -0.87 -14.83
CA ALA A 11 -0.73 -0.84 -16.13
C ALA A 11 -1.73 -0.28 -17.15
N SER A 12 -1.63 1.03 -17.41
CA SER A 12 -2.32 1.73 -18.49
C SER A 12 -1.25 2.33 -19.40
N SER A 13 -1.56 2.51 -20.68
CA SER A 13 -0.68 3.15 -21.67
C SER A 13 -0.26 4.59 -21.31
N LEU A 14 -0.81 5.13 -20.21
CA LEU A 14 -0.55 6.47 -19.69
C LEU A 14 0.25 6.48 -18.37
N GLY A 15 0.71 5.32 -17.87
CA GLY A 15 1.51 5.24 -16.64
C GLY A 15 0.77 5.75 -15.39
N GLN A 16 -0.50 5.38 -15.27
CA GLN A 16 -1.34 5.82 -14.15
C GLN A 16 -1.19 4.92 -12.93
N THR A 17 -0.91 5.53 -11.78
CA THR A 17 -0.83 4.83 -10.49
C THR A 17 -2.01 5.25 -9.64
N LEU A 18 -2.71 4.26 -9.07
CA LEU A 18 -3.73 4.49 -8.06
C LEU A 18 -3.08 4.40 -6.69
N VAL A 19 -3.23 5.45 -5.90
CA VAL A 19 -2.77 5.43 -4.52
C VAL A 19 -3.98 5.34 -3.62
N GLU A 20 -3.99 4.36 -2.72
CA GLU A 20 -5.08 4.14 -1.79
C GLU A 20 -4.57 4.21 -0.35
N SER A 21 -5.44 4.67 0.53
CA SER A 21 -5.14 4.80 1.95
C SER A 21 -6.34 4.31 2.75
N LEU A 22 -6.04 3.42 3.70
CA LEU A 22 -7.01 2.59 4.41
C LEU A 22 -6.82 2.76 5.93
N PRO A 23 -7.76 3.37 6.64
CA PRO A 23 -7.90 3.19 8.08
C PRO A 23 -8.46 1.78 8.33
N SER A 24 -7.63 0.84 8.76
CA SER A 24 -8.12 -0.47 9.23
C SER A 24 -8.62 -0.34 10.68
N TRP A 25 -9.91 -0.54 10.90
CA TRP A 25 -10.54 -0.64 12.23
C TRP A 25 -11.36 -1.94 12.25
N GLN A 26 -11.09 -2.85 13.19
CA GLN A 26 -12.04 -3.89 13.52
C GLN A 26 -12.87 -3.42 14.72
N PRO A 27 -14.09 -2.91 14.45
CA PRO A 27 -15.24 -3.37 15.19
C PRO A 27 -16.39 -3.64 14.21
N SER A 28 -17.19 -4.65 14.54
CA SER A 28 -18.46 -4.94 13.92
C SER A 28 -19.36 -3.68 13.84
N ILE A 29 -19.42 -3.00 12.69
CA ILE A 29 -20.53 -2.14 12.21
C ILE A 29 -20.21 -1.76 10.75
N ARG A 30 -21.18 -1.98 9.84
CA ARG A 30 -21.13 -1.51 8.45
C ARG A 30 -21.66 -0.08 8.39
N PRO A 31 -21.02 0.81 7.61
CA PRO A 31 -21.81 1.75 6.82
C PRO A 31 -21.42 1.76 5.35
N PHE A 32 -22.45 2.02 4.55
CA PHE A 32 -22.56 2.02 3.10
C PHE A 32 -22.47 3.47 2.57
N LEU A 33 -22.13 3.61 1.27
CA LEU A 33 -22.22 4.79 0.38
C LEU A 33 -21.07 5.83 0.45
N ALA A 34 -20.48 6.34 -0.64
CA ALA A 34 -20.42 6.07 -2.09
C ALA A 34 -19.29 7.01 -2.65
N GLN A 35 -18.57 6.87 -3.77
CA GLN A 35 -18.93 6.42 -5.12
C GLN A 35 -17.68 5.91 -5.89
N ARG A 36 -17.45 4.60 -5.84
CA ARG A 36 -17.12 3.64 -6.90
C ARG A 36 -16.85 2.34 -6.14
N PRO A 37 -17.72 1.33 -6.18
CA PRO A 37 -17.53 0.13 -5.37
C PRO A 37 -16.30 -0.61 -5.90
N ARG A 38 -15.17 -0.50 -5.19
CA ARG A 38 -14.16 -1.56 -5.23
C ARG A 38 -14.42 -2.43 -4.03
N MET A 39 -14.57 -3.72 -4.30
CA MET A 39 -14.89 -4.73 -3.31
C MET A 39 -13.96 -4.61 -2.10
N PRO A 40 -14.47 -4.86 -0.87
CA PRO A 40 -13.61 -5.03 0.28
C PRO A 40 -12.61 -6.14 -0.05
N THR A 41 -11.32 -5.82 -0.06
CA THR A 41 -10.28 -6.84 0.00
C THR A 41 -10.55 -7.67 1.25
N VAL A 42 -10.61 -8.99 1.07
CA VAL A 42 -10.90 -9.96 2.11
C VAL A 42 -10.16 -9.57 3.41
N GLY A 43 -10.90 -9.12 4.44
CA GLY A 43 -10.38 -8.96 5.80
C GLY A 43 -10.19 -7.54 6.36
N VAL A 44 -10.49 -6.44 5.65
CA VAL A 44 -10.40 -5.09 6.23
C VAL A 44 -11.73 -4.33 6.22
N THR A 45 -12.24 -4.03 7.41
CA THR A 45 -13.37 -3.12 7.63
C THR A 45 -12.82 -1.69 7.78
N GLY A 46 -13.37 -0.73 7.03
CA GLY A 46 -12.92 0.67 7.06
C GLY A 46 -13.35 1.47 5.83
N VAL A 47 -13.15 2.80 5.88
CA VAL A 47 -13.42 3.72 4.76
C VAL A 47 -12.14 3.94 3.98
N SER A 48 -12.11 3.67 2.68
CA SER A 48 -10.92 3.96 1.87
C SER A 48 -10.99 5.33 1.18
N CYS A 49 -9.82 5.96 0.99
CA CYS A 49 -9.67 7.08 0.07
C CYS A 49 -8.60 6.73 -0.96
N ALA A 50 -8.84 7.08 -2.22
CA ALA A 50 -7.91 6.83 -3.30
C ALA A 50 -7.85 8.01 -4.28
N VAL A 51 -6.66 8.23 -4.84
CA VAL A 51 -6.42 9.21 -5.89
C VAL A 51 -5.67 8.56 -7.04
N GLN A 52 -6.05 8.93 -8.25
CA GLN A 52 -5.36 8.51 -9.46
C GLN A 52 -4.34 9.59 -9.83
N VAL A 53 -3.08 9.19 -9.96
CA VAL A 53 -1.98 10.08 -10.33
C VAL A 53 -1.33 9.58 -11.62
N THR A 54 -0.85 10.52 -12.44
CA THR A 54 0.13 10.19 -13.48
C THR A 54 1.50 10.21 -12.81
N ALA A 55 2.21 9.08 -12.84
CA ALA A 55 3.47 8.90 -12.13
C ALA A 55 4.59 8.49 -13.10
N ASN A 56 5.76 9.09 -12.93
CA ASN A 56 6.98 8.62 -13.58
C ASN A 56 7.58 7.46 -12.79
N TYR A 57 7.75 6.29 -13.44
CA TYR A 57 8.32 5.09 -12.84
C TYR A 57 9.79 5.21 -12.44
N ALA A 58 10.52 6.17 -13.00
CA ALA A 58 11.90 6.45 -12.59
C ALA A 58 11.98 7.25 -11.28
N HIS A 59 10.89 7.88 -10.85
CA HIS A 59 10.87 8.67 -9.62
C HIS A 59 10.66 7.77 -8.41
N ARG A 60 11.23 8.21 -7.29
CA ARG A 60 10.90 7.66 -5.97
C ARG A 60 9.71 8.42 -5.40
N TYR A 61 8.78 7.67 -4.82
CA TYR A 61 7.64 8.22 -4.10
C TYR A 61 7.64 7.77 -2.64
N SER A 62 7.25 8.67 -1.76
CA SER A 62 7.07 8.43 -0.34
C SER A 62 5.59 8.58 0.02
N MET A 63 5.04 7.55 0.67
CA MET A 63 3.77 7.67 1.36
C MET A 63 4.01 8.33 2.71
N VAL A 64 3.46 9.52 2.91
CA VAL A 64 3.62 10.33 4.11
C VAL A 64 2.31 10.31 4.89
N VAL A 65 2.38 9.88 6.16
CA VAL A 65 1.22 9.85 7.06
C VAL A 65 1.51 10.73 8.27
N VAL A 66 0.65 11.71 8.52
CA VAL A 66 0.83 12.72 9.57
C VAL A 66 -0.43 12.80 10.43
N ASN A 67 -0.25 12.88 11.75
CA ASN A 67 -1.34 13.24 12.66
C ASN A 67 -1.50 14.76 12.62
N THR A 68 -2.64 15.25 12.12
CA THR A 68 -2.87 16.69 11.95
C THR A 68 -3.45 17.32 13.21
N LYS A 69 -4.35 16.60 13.90
CA LYS A 69 -4.96 17.04 15.17
C LYS A 69 -5.67 15.89 15.86
N GLY A 70 -5.37 15.65 17.14
CA GLY A 70 -6.07 14.66 17.96
C GLY A 70 -5.98 13.26 17.35
N THR A 71 -7.11 12.71 16.90
CA THR A 71 -7.21 11.42 16.22
C THR A 71 -7.31 11.53 14.68
N THR A 72 -7.05 12.72 14.13
CA THR A 72 -7.08 12.99 12.69
C THR A 72 -5.73 12.73 12.05
N TRP A 73 -5.75 11.97 10.96
CA TRP A 73 -4.56 11.58 10.20
C TRP A 73 -4.75 11.93 8.73
N ARG A 74 -3.68 12.40 8.09
CA ARG A 74 -3.65 12.68 6.65
C ARG A 74 -2.60 11.80 5.98
N GLY A 75 -2.99 11.17 4.88
CA GLY A 75 -2.09 10.43 3.99
C GLY A 75 -1.83 11.22 2.71
N SER A 76 -0.57 11.29 2.28
CA SER A 76 -0.17 11.97 1.04
C SER A 76 0.89 11.17 0.28
N LEU A 77 0.83 11.23 -1.04
CA LEU A 77 1.90 10.75 -1.92
C LEU A 77 2.84 11.90 -2.22
N LEU A 78 4.11 11.76 -1.86
CA LEU A 78 5.17 12.71 -2.15
C LEU A 78 6.09 12.16 -3.24
N ASP A 79 6.17 12.83 -4.38
CA ASP A 79 7.24 12.62 -5.34
C ASP A 79 8.53 13.26 -4.80
N THR A 80 9.54 12.44 -4.48
CA THR A 80 10.77 12.94 -3.86
C THR A 80 11.70 13.65 -4.84
N VAL A 81 11.45 13.54 -6.15
CA VAL A 81 12.22 14.23 -7.20
C VAL A 81 11.66 15.62 -7.45
N THR A 82 10.35 15.73 -7.61
CA THR A 82 9.68 17.02 -7.92
C THR A 82 9.19 17.77 -6.68
N SER A 83 9.25 17.14 -5.50
CA SER A 83 8.63 17.62 -4.25
C SER A 83 7.11 17.81 -4.33
N LYS A 84 6.45 17.32 -5.39
CA LYS A 84 5.00 17.40 -5.53
C LYS A 84 4.33 16.48 -4.52
N SER A 85 3.46 17.05 -3.69
CA SER A 85 2.64 16.30 -2.73
C SER A 85 1.19 16.26 -3.18
N THR A 86 0.60 15.07 -3.17
CA THR A 86 -0.82 14.85 -3.49
C THR A 86 -1.49 14.21 -2.28
N VAL A 87 -2.50 14.90 -1.72
CA VAL A 87 -3.31 14.34 -0.62
C VAL A 87 -4.13 13.16 -1.16
N VAL A 88 -4.00 12.00 -0.52
CA VAL A 88 -4.76 10.80 -0.88
C VAL A 88 -6.06 10.74 -0.06
N GLY A 89 -5.98 11.15 1.21
CA GLY A 89 -7.15 11.25 2.08
C GLY A 89 -6.81 11.75 3.48
N GLU A 90 -7.87 11.99 4.25
CA GLU A 90 -7.81 12.42 5.64
C GLU A 90 -8.90 11.67 6.44
N TRP A 91 -8.54 11.15 7.60
CA TRP A 91 -9.42 10.32 8.43
C TRP A 91 -9.34 10.74 9.88
N THR A 92 -10.50 10.93 10.50
CA THR A 92 -10.62 11.10 11.94
C THR A 92 -10.98 9.77 12.56
N LEU A 93 -10.09 9.23 13.40
CA LEU A 93 -10.34 7.99 14.11
C LEU A 93 -11.18 8.26 15.39
N PRO A 94 -11.98 7.29 15.87
CA PRO A 94 -12.68 7.40 17.14
C PRO A 94 -11.73 7.69 18.31
N GLN A 95 -12.24 8.35 19.34
CA GLN A 95 -11.47 8.58 20.57
C GLN A 95 -11.00 7.25 21.17
N GLY A 96 -9.75 7.19 21.62
CA GLY A 96 -9.12 5.95 22.08
C GLY A 96 -8.44 5.13 20.98
N ALA A 97 -8.60 5.49 19.70
CA ALA A 97 -7.72 5.01 18.64
C ALA A 97 -6.28 5.46 18.97
N GLY A 98 -5.41 4.50 19.28
CA GLY A 98 -4.02 4.76 19.63
C GLY A 98 -3.21 5.41 18.50
N LYS A 99 -1.93 5.65 18.75
CA LYS A 99 -0.99 6.15 17.75
C LYS A 99 -0.66 5.08 16.70
N LEU A 100 -0.06 5.51 15.59
CA LEU A 100 0.70 4.62 14.72
C LEU A 100 1.73 3.85 15.56
N ILE A 101 1.60 2.54 15.57
CA ILE A 101 2.55 1.63 16.19
C ILE A 101 3.42 0.98 15.12
N ASN A 102 4.60 0.52 15.54
CA ASN A 102 5.43 -0.34 14.71
C ASN A 102 4.70 -1.67 14.45
N GLY A 103 4.61 -2.06 13.18
CA GLY A 103 3.91 -3.26 12.74
C GLY A 103 2.93 -2.99 11.60
N GLY A 104 2.85 -3.95 10.69
CA GLY A 104 2.01 -3.91 9.49
C GLY A 104 2.46 -4.98 8.49
N THR A 105 1.55 -5.41 7.63
CA THR A 105 1.87 -6.34 6.54
C THR A 105 2.13 -5.54 5.27
N ASN A 106 3.23 -5.83 4.59
CA ASN A 106 3.49 -5.34 3.24
C ASN A 106 3.16 -6.46 2.26
N ALA A 107 2.54 -6.11 1.14
CA ALA A 107 2.21 -7.05 0.07
C ALA A 107 2.52 -6.42 -1.29
N VAL A 108 2.95 -7.27 -2.22
CA VAL A 108 2.87 -6.99 -3.65
C VAL A 108 1.79 -7.92 -4.17
N ASP A 109 0.73 -7.35 -4.71
CA ASP A 109 -0.46 -8.08 -5.09
C ASP A 109 -0.80 -7.81 -6.55
N TYR A 110 -1.16 -8.88 -7.26
CA TYR A 110 -1.72 -8.80 -8.60
C TYR A 110 -3.23 -8.94 -8.49
N TYR A 111 -3.87 -7.80 -8.26
CA TYR A 111 -5.30 -7.70 -7.96
C TYR A 111 -6.23 -8.51 -8.88
N PRO A 112 -5.99 -8.64 -10.21
CA PRO A 112 -6.84 -9.46 -11.07
C PRO A 112 -6.95 -10.94 -10.65
N TRP A 113 -6.03 -11.46 -9.85
CA TRP A 113 -6.09 -12.82 -9.33
C TRP A 113 -6.94 -12.99 -8.06
N ASN A 114 -7.29 -11.91 -7.35
CA ASN A 114 -7.97 -12.00 -6.06
C ASN A 114 -9.38 -12.59 -6.13
N ASN A 115 -10.03 -12.58 -7.30
CA ASN A 115 -11.38 -13.09 -7.51
C ASN A 115 -11.43 -14.18 -8.60
N ASN A 116 -10.29 -14.76 -8.97
CA ASN A 116 -10.22 -15.78 -10.01
C ASN A 116 -9.80 -17.12 -9.40
N GLU A 117 -10.64 -18.13 -9.53
CA GLU A 117 -10.35 -19.49 -9.05
C GLU A 117 -9.45 -20.27 -10.03
N ASN A 118 -9.36 -19.84 -11.29
CA ASN A 118 -8.59 -20.45 -12.36
C ASN A 118 -7.31 -19.63 -12.64
N VAL A 119 -6.49 -19.42 -11.62
CA VAL A 119 -5.22 -18.68 -11.76
C VAL A 119 -4.18 -19.55 -12.46
N VAL A 120 -3.64 -19.07 -13.57
CA VAL A 120 -2.48 -19.67 -14.24
C VAL A 120 -1.21 -18.96 -13.76
N CYS A 121 -0.45 -19.60 -12.88
CA CYS A 121 0.62 -18.93 -12.15
C CYS A 121 1.77 -18.40 -13.03
N ASN A 122 2.04 -19.04 -14.16
CA ASN A 122 3.09 -18.64 -15.09
C ASN A 122 2.71 -17.46 -15.99
N THR A 123 1.49 -16.93 -15.89
CA THR A 123 1.04 -15.75 -16.64
C THR A 123 1.13 -14.47 -15.83
N LEU A 124 1.74 -14.51 -14.64
CA LEU A 124 1.94 -13.29 -13.83
C LEU A 124 2.85 -12.33 -14.60
N PRO A 125 2.40 -11.11 -14.94
CA PRO A 125 3.24 -10.16 -15.64
C PRO A 125 4.49 -9.83 -14.83
N PHE A 126 5.65 -9.83 -15.49
CA PHE A 126 6.89 -9.40 -14.85
C PHE A 126 6.74 -7.99 -14.27
N THR A 127 7.07 -7.85 -12.99
CA THR A 127 7.07 -6.58 -12.26
C THR A 127 8.37 -6.47 -11.46
N GLU A 128 9.00 -5.30 -11.53
CA GLU A 128 10.15 -4.95 -10.71
C GLU A 128 9.85 -3.67 -9.94
N VAL A 129 10.09 -3.69 -8.62
CA VAL A 129 9.85 -2.55 -7.72
C VAL A 129 10.90 -2.51 -6.62
N SER A 130 11.29 -1.31 -6.22
CA SER A 130 12.16 -1.11 -5.06
C SER A 130 11.38 -0.43 -3.93
N PHE A 131 11.35 -1.08 -2.77
CA PHE A 131 10.72 -0.54 -1.57
C PHE A 131 11.75 -0.16 -0.51
N TYR A 132 11.55 0.99 0.11
CA TYR A 132 12.44 1.52 1.14
C TYR A 132 11.80 1.36 2.52
N GLY A 133 12.63 1.16 3.54
CA GLY A 133 12.18 1.12 4.93
C GLY A 133 11.44 2.39 5.35
N PRO A 134 10.42 2.30 6.24
CA PRO A 134 9.75 3.47 6.76
C PRO A 134 10.72 4.29 7.62
N THR A 135 10.54 5.60 7.59
CA THR A 135 11.28 6.56 8.42
C THR A 135 10.30 7.44 9.16
N SER A 136 10.71 7.97 10.32
CA SER A 136 9.90 8.92 11.09
C SER A 136 10.77 10.05 11.60
N THR A 137 10.23 11.27 11.59
CA THR A 137 10.81 12.45 12.24
C THR A 137 10.26 12.64 13.66
N THR A 138 9.31 11.81 14.09
CA THR A 138 8.74 11.86 15.44
C THR A 138 9.78 11.42 16.46
N LYS A 139 10.08 12.28 17.44
CA LYS A 139 11.02 11.97 18.52
C LYS A 139 10.62 10.67 19.23
N GLY A 140 11.56 9.73 19.34
CA GLY A 140 11.37 8.43 19.98
C GLY A 140 10.72 7.35 19.09
N ALA A 141 10.33 7.66 17.86
CA ALA A 141 9.87 6.65 16.92
C ALA A 141 11.06 5.87 16.34
N THR A 142 11.15 4.58 16.63
CA THR A 142 12.24 3.70 16.16
C THR A 142 11.69 2.33 15.74
N GLY A 143 12.52 1.55 15.04
CA GLY A 143 12.26 0.13 14.77
C GLY A 143 11.36 -0.18 13.59
N GLY A 144 10.86 0.82 12.86
CA GLY A 144 10.10 0.59 11.62
C GLY A 144 10.93 -0.22 10.63
N SER A 145 10.41 -1.37 10.19
CA SER A 145 11.16 -2.31 9.35
C SER A 145 10.29 -2.93 8.26
N TRP A 146 10.94 -3.37 7.19
CA TRP A 146 10.33 -4.13 6.12
C TRP A 146 10.65 -5.61 6.27
N ARG A 147 9.64 -6.44 6.05
CA ARG A 147 9.81 -7.86 5.78
C ARG A 147 9.60 -8.09 4.29
N ILE A 148 10.39 -9.01 3.73
CA ILE A 148 10.23 -9.45 2.35
C ILE A 148 8.79 -9.97 2.17
N PRO A 149 8.03 -9.48 1.18
CA PRO A 149 6.72 -10.05 0.86
C PRO A 149 6.86 -11.52 0.52
N ARG A 150 5.98 -12.35 1.08
CA ARG A 150 5.88 -13.77 0.69
C ARG A 150 4.70 -13.93 -0.25
N PRO A 151 4.81 -14.76 -1.31
CA PRO A 151 3.66 -15.14 -2.10
C PRO A 151 2.59 -15.75 -1.19
N VAL A 152 1.34 -15.46 -1.48
CA VAL A 152 0.17 -16.00 -0.79
C VAL A 152 -0.81 -16.54 -1.83
N GLY A 153 -1.65 -17.50 -1.46
CA GLY A 153 -2.67 -18.08 -2.33
C GLY A 153 -2.20 -19.27 -3.18
N ALA A 154 -2.91 -19.54 -4.28
CA ALA A 154 -2.74 -20.76 -5.09
C ALA A 154 -1.37 -20.86 -5.78
N CYS A 155 -0.67 -19.74 -5.99
CA CYS A 155 0.60 -19.68 -6.71
C CYS A 155 1.84 -19.61 -5.80
N VAL A 156 1.71 -20.00 -4.52
CA VAL A 156 2.87 -20.15 -3.63
C VAL A 156 3.88 -21.12 -4.26
N ASN A 157 5.15 -20.72 -4.27
CA ASN A 157 6.27 -21.45 -4.90
C ASN A 157 6.19 -21.63 -6.42
N GLN A 158 5.18 -21.05 -7.09
CA GLN A 158 5.03 -21.12 -8.55
C GLN A 158 5.34 -19.79 -9.23
N VAL A 159 5.26 -18.66 -8.52
CA VAL A 159 5.69 -17.36 -9.03
C VAL A 159 7.21 -17.20 -8.96
N GLN A 160 7.82 -16.57 -9.96
CA GLN A 160 9.25 -16.23 -9.97
C GLN A 160 9.55 -15.01 -9.09
N LEU A 161 9.47 -15.18 -7.76
CA LEU A 161 9.85 -14.13 -6.81
C LEU A 161 11.35 -14.13 -6.54
N ASN A 162 12.00 -13.00 -6.79
CA ASN A 162 13.35 -12.71 -6.33
C ASN A 162 13.34 -11.40 -5.54
N ALA A 163 13.68 -11.47 -4.25
CA ALA A 163 13.77 -10.30 -3.39
C ALA A 163 15.20 -10.16 -2.86
N THR A 164 15.86 -9.06 -3.21
CA THR A 164 17.25 -8.79 -2.83
C THR A 164 17.31 -7.53 -1.99
N PHE A 165 17.95 -7.61 -0.82
CA PHE A 165 18.21 -6.45 0.01
C PHE A 165 19.36 -5.61 -0.57
N LYS A 166 19.16 -4.31 -0.68
CA LYS A 166 20.13 -3.31 -1.15
C LYS A 166 20.19 -2.15 -0.17
N ALA A 167 21.16 -2.22 0.76
CA ALA A 167 21.49 -1.21 1.79
C ALA A 167 20.34 -0.77 2.70
N THR A 168 19.35 -0.07 2.16
CA THR A 168 18.16 0.46 2.86
C THR A 168 16.85 0.11 2.15
N SER A 169 16.89 -0.76 1.16
CA SER A 169 15.76 -1.09 0.30
C SER A 169 15.70 -2.57 -0.04
N TYR A 170 14.53 -3.04 -0.43
CA TYR A 170 14.35 -4.34 -1.09
C TYR A 170 14.01 -4.10 -2.55
N ASN A 171 14.81 -4.68 -3.45
CA ASN A 171 14.45 -4.80 -4.85
C ASN A 171 13.71 -6.12 -5.02
N ILE A 172 12.47 -6.04 -5.48
CA ILE A 172 11.57 -7.16 -5.67
C ILE A 172 11.32 -7.31 -7.15
N LYS A 173 11.61 -8.49 -7.68
CA LYS A 173 11.26 -8.94 -9.02
C LYS A 173 10.28 -10.09 -8.87
N ILE A 174 9.15 -10.04 -9.57
CA ILE A 174 8.14 -11.08 -9.52
C ILE A 174 7.49 -11.26 -10.89
N GLY A 175 7.13 -12.48 -11.24
CA GLY A 175 6.44 -12.79 -12.49
C GLY A 175 7.38 -13.15 -13.64
N PHE A 176 6.82 -13.25 -14.84
CA PHE A 176 7.42 -13.89 -16.01
C PHE A 176 7.55 -12.91 -17.17
N LYS A 177 8.64 -13.05 -17.94
CA LYS A 177 8.94 -12.26 -19.14
C LYS A 177 8.39 -12.93 -20.39
#